data_AF-A0A958C0M3-F1
#
_entry.id   AF-A0A958C0M3-F1
#
_cell.length_a   1.000
_cell.length_b   1.000
_cell.length_c   1.000
_cell.angle_alpha   90.00
_cell.angle_beta   90.00
_cell.angle_gamma   90.00
#
_symmetry.space_group_name_H-M   'P 1'
#
loop_
_entity.id
_entity.type
_entity.pdbx_description
1 polymer ?
#
loop_
_entity_poly.entity_id
_entity_poly.type
_entity_poly.pdbx_seq_one_letter_code
_entity_poly.pdbx_strand_id
1 'polypeptide(L)' 'MDRQTLIKNLNEDLAGELSAIIQYITYAAKATGPFRPQLAEFFLTEVADEQGHAQYLANKIVALGGEPTTTPRPVAPA' A
#
# COMPACT_ATOMS: atom_id res chain seq x y z
N MET A 1 5.86 16.93 17.13
CA MET A 1 6.17 15.51 16.87
C MET A 1 7.68 15.38 16.74
N ASP A 2 8.32 14.49 17.51
CA ASP A 2 9.75 14.23 17.36
C ASP A 2 10.04 13.33 16.14
N ARG A 3 11.33 13.21 15.76
CA ARG A 3 11.76 12.45 14.59
C ARG A 3 11.38 10.97 14.66
N GLN A 4 11.47 10.35 15.84
CA GLN A 4 11.13 8.92 15.98
C GLN A 4 9.64 8.69 15.84
N THR A 5 8.82 9.57 16.41
CA THR A 5 7.37 9.53 16.20
C THR A 5 7.00 9.73 14.73
N LEU A 6 7.70 10.62 14.00
CA LEU A 6 7.52 10.77 12.55
C LEU A 6 7.86 9.48 11.79
N ILE A 7 9.03 8.89 12.05
CA ILE A 7 9.48 7.64 11.40
C ILE A 7 8.51 6.50 11.67
N LYS A 8 8.00 6.40 12.91
CA LYS A 8 6.97 5.41 13.26
C LYS A 8 5.71 5.61 12.42
N ASN A 9 5.21 6.84 12.33
CA ASN A 9 3.98 7.11 11.58
C ASN A 9 4.16 6.88 10.08
N LEU A 10 5.33 7.20 9.50
CA LEU A 10 5.64 6.89 8.10
C LEU A 10 5.71 5.38 7.85
N ASN A 11 6.22 4.61 8.80
CA ASN A 11 6.22 3.15 8.71
C ASN A 11 4.81 2.55 8.79
N GLU A 12 3.95 3.12 9.64
CA GLU A 12 2.53 2.74 9.67
C GLU A 12 1.87 3.02 8.32
N ASP A 13 2.19 4.14 7.68
CA ASP A 13 1.68 4.52 6.37
C ASP A 13 2.19 3.59 5.27
N LEU A 14 3.50 3.29 5.27
CA LEU A 14 4.11 2.34 4.34
C LEU A 14 3.48 0.94 4.44
N ALA A 15 3.19 0.46 5.66
CA ALA A 15 2.47 -0.79 5.86
C ALA A 15 1.05 -0.75 5.26
N GLY A 16 0.41 0.43 5.25
CA GLY A 16 -0.84 0.70 4.57
C GLY A 16 -0.72 0.51 3.06
N GLU A 17 0.23 1.17 2.41
CA GLU A 17 0.38 1.07 0.94
C GLU A 17 0.75 -0.33 0.48
N LEU A 18 1.61 -1.03 1.24
CA LEU A 18 1.91 -2.44 0.98
C LEU A 18 0.65 -3.32 1.10
N SER A 19 -0.23 -3.04 2.06
CA SER A 19 -1.51 -3.76 2.18
C SER A 19 -2.47 -3.41 1.04
N ALA A 20 -2.49 -2.16 0.58
CA ALA A 20 -3.33 -1.71 -0.53
C ALA A 20 -2.95 -2.41 -1.84
N ILE A 21 -1.65 -2.55 -2.13
CA ILE A 21 -1.14 -3.34 -3.26
C ILE A 21 -1.69 -4.78 -3.22
N ILE A 22 -1.54 -5.46 -2.08
CA ILE A 22 -2.02 -6.85 -1.91
C ILE A 22 -3.55 -6.92 -2.04
N GLN A 23 -4.26 -5.95 -1.44
CA GLN A 23 -5.71 -5.84 -1.48
C GLN A 23 -6.20 -5.71 -2.91
N TYR A 24 -5.71 -4.71 -3.66
CA TYR A 24 -6.19 -4.42 -5.00
C TYR A 24 -5.91 -5.57 -5.98
N ILE A 25 -4.75 -6.22 -5.91
CA ILE A 25 -4.48 -7.43 -6.70
C ILE A 25 -5.51 -8.53 -6.39
N THR A 26 -5.76 -8.77 -5.09
CA THR A 26 -6.69 -9.81 -4.64
C THR A 26 -8.12 -9.51 -5.04
N TYR A 27 -8.54 -8.25 -4.91
CA TYR A 27 -9.90 -7.78 -5.20
C TYR A 27 -10.17 -7.78 -6.70
N ALA A 28 -9.20 -7.36 -7.52
CA ALA A 28 -9.28 -7.48 -8.98
C ALA A 28 -9.48 -8.94 -9.42
N ALA A 29 -8.71 -9.87 -8.84
CA ALA A 29 -8.84 -11.29 -9.17
C ALA A 29 -10.22 -11.85 -8.79
N LYS A 30 -10.75 -11.45 -7.63
CA LYS A 30 -12.02 -11.93 -7.07
C LYS A 30 -13.27 -11.20 -7.57
N ALA A 31 -13.14 -10.07 -8.27
CA ALA A 31 -14.28 -9.31 -8.78
C ALA A 31 -15.19 -10.18 -9.68
N THR A 32 -16.50 -10.13 -9.54
CA THR A 32 -17.44 -10.91 -10.38
C THR A 32 -18.61 -10.06 -10.86
N GLY A 33 -19.41 -10.61 -11.77
CA GLY A 33 -20.60 -9.94 -12.29
C GLY A 33 -20.32 -9.04 -13.51
N PRO A 34 -21.34 -8.29 -13.96
CA PRO A 34 -21.30 -7.55 -15.22
C PRO A 34 -20.28 -6.40 -15.23
N PHE A 35 -19.91 -5.88 -14.06
CA PHE A 35 -18.92 -4.80 -13.91
C PHE A 35 -17.50 -5.29 -13.63
N ARG A 36 -17.25 -6.61 -13.72
CA ARG A 36 -15.92 -7.19 -13.46
C ARG A 36 -14.81 -6.49 -14.26
N PRO A 37 -14.95 -6.24 -15.58
CA PRO A 37 -13.87 -5.62 -16.35
C PRO A 37 -13.46 -4.25 -15.80
N GLN A 38 -14.43 -3.39 -15.49
CA GLN A 38 -14.20 -2.04 -14.99
C GLN A 38 -13.61 -2.04 -13.57
N LEU A 39 -14.12 -2.92 -12.70
CA LEU A 39 -13.60 -3.04 -11.33
C LEU A 39 -12.19 -3.59 -11.30
N ALA A 40 -11.89 -4.61 -12.12
CA ALA A 40 -10.55 -5.18 -12.20
C ALA A 40 -9.54 -4.15 -12.76
N GLU A 41 -9.92 -3.41 -13.80
CA GLU A 41 -9.08 -2.34 -14.36
C GLU A 41 -8.83 -1.21 -13.35
N PHE A 42 -9.88 -0.78 -12.64
CA PHE A 42 -9.77 0.21 -11.57
C PHE A 42 -8.77 -0.25 -10.51
N PHE A 43 -8.96 -1.42 -9.90
CA PHE A 43 -8.07 -1.92 -8.87
C PHE A 43 -6.62 -2.09 -9.35
N LEU A 44 -6.41 -2.59 -10.58
CA LEU A 44 -5.06 -2.76 -11.11
C LEU A 44 -4.36 -1.43 -11.43
N THR A 45 -5.11 -0.36 -11.68
CA THR A 45 -4.54 0.99 -11.82
C THR A 45 -4.00 1.48 -10.49
N GLU A 46 -4.78 1.31 -9.40
CA GLU A 46 -4.37 1.72 -8.05
C GLU A 46 -3.10 1.00 -7.59
N VAL A 47 -2.86 -0.26 -8.03
CA VAL A 47 -1.62 -1.00 -7.67
C VAL A 47 -0.35 -0.21 -8.05
N ALA A 48 -0.33 0.43 -9.22
CA ALA A 48 0.82 1.20 -9.66
C ALA A 48 1.01 2.48 -8.83
N ASP A 49 -0.09 3.14 -8.46
CA ASP A 49 -0.08 4.35 -7.63
C ASP A 49 0.41 4.03 -6.21
N GLU A 50 -0.11 2.97 -5.58
CA GLU A 50 0.32 2.57 -4.24
C GLU A 50 1.76 2.06 -4.20
N GLN A 51 2.24 1.45 -5.30
CA GLN A 51 3.67 1.14 -5.44
C GLN A 51 4.51 2.41 -5.44
N GLY A 52 4.05 3.47 -6.11
CA GLY A 52 4.68 4.79 -6.09
C GLY A 52 4.70 5.41 -4.69
N HIS A 53 3.59 5.34 -3.95
CA HIS A 53 3.51 5.79 -2.56
C HIS A 53 4.45 5.01 -1.64
N ALA A 54 4.45 3.68 -1.73
CA ALA A 54 5.33 2.81 -0.95
C ALA A 54 6.81 3.13 -1.20
N GLN A 55 7.21 3.30 -2.47
CA GLN A 55 8.57 3.70 -2.84
C GLN A 55 8.96 5.05 -2.22
N TYR A 56 8.07 6.04 -2.31
CA TYR A 56 8.29 7.36 -1.74
C TYR A 56 8.46 7.32 -0.22
N LEU A 57 7.56 6.62 0.48
CA LEU A 57 7.59 6.48 1.94
C LEU A 57 8.85 5.75 2.41
N ALA A 58 9.21 4.64 1.78
CA ALA A 58 10.43 3.90 2.12
C ALA A 58 11.69 4.77 1.99
N ASN A 59 11.83 5.50 0.87
CA ASN A 59 12.94 6.42 0.68
C ASN A 59 12.95 7.55 1.73
N LYS A 60 11.77 8.05 2.11
CA LYS A 60 11.64 9.10 3.13
C LYS A 60 12.05 8.61 4.52
N ILE A 61 11.65 7.39 4.89
CA ILE A 61 12.02 6.75 6.16
C ILE A 61 13.54 6.61 6.25
N VAL A 62 14.20 6.09 5.20
CA VAL A 62 15.67 5.96 5.13
C VAL A 62 16.34 7.31 5.23
N ALA A 63 15.85 8.33 4.51
CA ALA A 63 16.41 9.68 4.56
C ALA A 63 16.34 10.33 5.97
N LEU A 64 15.41 9.88 6.82
CA LEU A 64 15.29 10.31 8.21
C LEU A 64 16.13 9.45 9.18
N GLY A 65 16.84 8.44 8.68
CA GLY A 65 17.64 7.50 9.46
C GLY A 65 16.84 6.38 10.13
N GLY A 66 15.63 6.11 9.65
CA GLY A 66 14.81 4.97 10.07
C GLY A 66 14.94 3.79 9.12
N GLU A 67 14.44 2.62 9.54
CA GLU A 67 14.35 1.46 8.67
C GLU A 67 12.90 1.26 8.17
N PRO A 68 12.69 1.14 6.85
CA PRO A 68 11.36 0.88 6.29
C PRO A 68 10.84 -0.50 6.63
N THR A 69 9.57 -0.59 6.99
CA THR A 69 8.89 -1.86 7.18
C THR A 69 8.72 -2.59 5.85
N THR A 70 8.84 -3.90 5.91
CA THR A 70 8.51 -4.82 4.82
C THR A 70 7.19 -5.56 5.07
N THR A 71 6.56 -5.30 6.22
CA THR A 71 5.35 -6.01 6.66
C THR A 71 4.12 -5.16 6.34
N PRO A 72 3.20 -5.66 5.50
CA PRO A 72 1.94 -4.97 5.22
C PRO A 72 1.00 -5.04 6.43
N ARG A 73 0.05 -4.10 6.49
CA ARG A 73 -1.12 -4.26 7.37
C ARG A 73 -1.97 -5.47 6.92
N PRO A 74 -2.78 -6.04 7.82
CA PRO A 74 -3.72 -7.11 7.45
C PRO A 74 -4.67 -6.66 6.34
N VAL A 75 -4.87 -7.52 5.35
CA VAL A 75 -5.82 -7.30 4.24
C VAL A 75 -7.12 -8.03 4.56
N ALA A 76 -8.25 -7.31 4.48
CA ALA A 76 -9.56 -7.91 4.67
C ALA A 76 -9.91 -8.87 3.51
N PRO A 77 -10.70 -9.93 3.75
CA PRO A 77 -11.19 -10.77 2.67
C PRO A 77 -12.01 -9.98 1.65
N ALA A 78 -11.70 -10.16 0.36
CA ALA A 78 -12.47 -9.60 -0.76
C ALA A 78 -13.89 -10.17 -0.89
#